data_AF-A0A7C5X6A8-F1
#
_entry.id   AF-A0A7C5X6A8-F1
#
_cell.length_a   1.000
_cell.length_b   1.000
_cell.length_c   1.000
_cell.angle_alpha   90.00
_cell.angle_beta   90.00
_cell.angle_gamma   90.00
#
_symmetry.space_group_name_H-M   'P 1'
#
loop_
_entity.id
_entity.type
_entity.pdbx_description
1 polymer ?
#
loop_
_entity_poly.entity_id
_entity_poly.type
_entity_poly.pdbx_seq_one_letter_code
_entity_poly.pdbx_strand_id
1 'polypeptide(L)' 'MDGSRYIVSVTPDLALDVGYTYAGGLGVLEGDKFYAAGSLGLRYVALTLLYRYGYVSWGFDEGGNPRPKPQEQPEEFLR' A
#
# COMPACT_ATOMS: atom_id res chain seq x y z
N MET A 1 -13.25 -21.98 -24.50
CA MET A 1 -13.40 -20.53 -24.24
C MET A 1 -12.13 -20.05 -23.58
N ASP A 2 -11.12 -19.74 -24.38
CA ASP A 2 -9.96 -18.93 -23.98
C ASP A 2 -10.47 -17.50 -23.83
N GLY A 3 -11.00 -17.22 -22.65
CA GLY A 3 -11.40 -15.88 -22.24
C GLY A 3 -10.35 -15.45 -21.26
N SER A 4 -9.38 -14.70 -21.74
CA SER A 4 -8.25 -14.27 -20.97
C SER A 4 -8.65 -13.23 -19.90
N ARG A 5 -9.28 -13.68 -18.80
CA ARG A 5 -9.90 -12.81 -17.79
C ARG A 5 -8.83 -12.16 -16.91
N TYR A 6 -8.99 -10.85 -16.72
CA TYR A 6 -8.29 -10.08 -15.71
C TYR A 6 -9.12 -10.05 -14.43
N ILE A 7 -8.44 -10.10 -13.28
CA ILE A 7 -8.99 -9.77 -11.98
C ILE A 7 -8.52 -8.35 -11.68
N VAL A 8 -9.46 -7.42 -11.55
CA VAL A 8 -9.16 -6.03 -11.18
C VAL A 8 -9.62 -5.82 -9.75
N SER A 9 -8.68 -5.55 -8.84
CA SER A 9 -8.99 -5.16 -7.47
C SER A 9 -8.84 -3.66 -7.32
N VAL A 10 -9.86 -3.02 -6.75
CA VAL A 10 -9.87 -1.58 -6.50
C VAL A 10 -9.82 -1.38 -5.00
N THR A 11 -8.80 -0.69 -4.53
CA THR A 11 -8.52 -0.56 -3.10
C THR A 11 -7.91 0.82 -2.79
N PRO A 12 -8.27 1.45 -1.66
CA PRO A 12 -7.60 2.66 -1.21
C PRO A 12 -6.22 2.38 -0.61
N ASP A 13 -5.93 1.15 -0.17
CA ASP A 13 -4.71 0.80 0.54
C ASP A 13 -4.03 -0.40 -0.12
N LEU A 14 -2.71 -0.34 -0.27
CA LEU A 14 -1.89 -1.43 -0.80
C LEU A 14 -0.56 -1.47 -0.04
N ALA A 15 -0.30 -2.56 0.68
CA ALA A 15 1.00 -2.79 1.31
C ALA A 15 1.97 -3.39 0.27
N LEU A 16 3.12 -2.71 0.09
CA LEU A 16 4.22 -3.12 -0.76
C LEU A 16 5.50 -3.17 0.08
N ASP A 17 6.56 -3.76 -0.48
CA ASP A 17 7.87 -3.85 0.19
C ASP A 17 8.50 -2.46 0.39
N VAL A 18 8.15 -1.51 -0.47
CA VAL A 18 8.63 -0.13 -0.49
C VAL A 18 7.43 0.80 -0.55
N GLY A 19 7.51 1.91 0.18
CA GLY A 19 6.45 2.91 0.28
C GLY A 19 5.51 2.67 1.45
N TYR A 20 4.87 3.76 1.88
CA TYR A 20 3.97 3.80 3.01
C TYR A 20 2.52 4.00 2.54
N THR A 21 2.00 3.11 1.71
CA THR A 21 0.70 3.25 1.03
C THR A 21 -0.47 2.50 1.68
N TYR A 22 -0.37 2.22 2.97
CA TYR A 22 -1.41 1.54 3.73
C TYR A 22 -1.45 1.99 5.18
N ALA A 23 -2.62 1.89 5.81
CA ALA A 23 -2.81 2.22 7.24
C ALA A 23 -2.91 0.98 8.14
N GLY A 24 -3.19 -0.20 7.57
CA GLY A 24 -3.35 -1.42 8.36
C GLY A 24 -3.82 -2.63 7.55
N GLY A 25 -4.65 -3.48 8.19
CA GLY A 25 -4.98 -4.82 7.69
C GLY A 25 -5.62 -4.89 6.30
N LEU A 26 -6.34 -3.84 5.87
CA LEU A 26 -6.90 -3.78 4.51
C LEU A 26 -5.78 -3.79 3.45
N GLY A 27 -4.78 -2.91 3.61
CA GLY A 27 -3.66 -2.84 2.67
C GLY A 27 -2.74 -4.03 2.76
N VAL A 28 -2.54 -4.60 3.95
CA VAL A 28 -1.80 -5.86 4.13
C VAL A 28 -2.48 -6.99 3.36
N LEU A 29 -3.79 -7.16 3.53
CA LEU A 29 -4.56 -8.17 2.79
C LEU A 29 -4.51 -7.93 1.27
N GLU A 30 -4.54 -6.68 0.82
CA GLU A 30 -4.36 -6.38 -0.60
C GLU A 30 -2.97 -6.78 -1.12
N GLY A 31 -1.91 -6.44 -0.37
CA GLY A 31 -0.54 -6.86 -0.69
C GLY A 31 -0.42 -8.37 -0.79
N ASP A 32 -0.95 -9.11 0.18
CA ASP A 32 -0.95 -10.57 0.19
C ASP A 32 -1.65 -11.15 -1.06
N LYS A 33 -2.81 -10.61 -1.44
CA LYS A 33 -3.50 -11.01 -2.69
C LYS A 33 -2.64 -10.71 -3.91
N PHE A 34 -2.04 -9.52 -3.98
CA PHE A 34 -1.24 -9.07 -5.12
C PHE A 34 -0.03 -9.98 -5.35
N TYR A 35 0.75 -10.26 -4.31
CA TYR A 35 1.92 -11.15 -4.40
C TYR A 35 1.54 -12.62 -4.64
N ALA A 36 0.47 -13.11 -3.99
CA ALA A 36 -0.01 -14.47 -4.23
C ALA A 36 -0.52 -14.65 -5.67
N ALA A 37 -1.23 -13.67 -6.21
CA ALA A 37 -1.71 -13.69 -7.59
C ALA A 37 -0.55 -13.72 -8.59
N GLY A 38 0.50 -12.92 -8.37
CA GLY A 38 1.73 -12.97 -9.17
C GLY A 38 2.40 -14.34 -9.11
N SER A 39 2.52 -14.93 -7.92
CA SER A 39 3.09 -16.27 -7.72
C SER A 39 2.30 -17.37 -8.43
N LEU A 40 0.97 -17.23 -8.52
CA LEU A 40 0.08 -18.17 -9.21
C LEU A 40 -0.03 -17.92 -10.72
N GLY A 41 0.63 -16.89 -11.27
CA GLY A 41 0.54 -16.53 -12.69
C GLY A 41 -0.84 -15.97 -13.08
N LEU A 42 -1.59 -15.42 -12.13
CA LEU A 42 -2.89 -14.80 -12.40
C LEU A 42 -2.71 -13.41 -13.01
N ARG A 43 -3.60 -13.05 -13.93
CA ARG A 43 -3.70 -11.68 -14.45
C ARG A 43 -4.44 -10.79 -13.46
N TYR A 44 -3.72 -10.32 -12.46
CA TYR A 44 -4.25 -9.49 -11.39
C TYR A 44 -3.76 -8.05 -11.52
N VAL A 45 -4.68 -7.09 -11.48
CA VAL A 45 -4.39 -5.66 -11.55
C VAL A 45 -4.93 -5.02 -10.27
N ALA A 46 -4.05 -4.41 -9.48
CA ALA A 46 -4.44 -3.57 -8.36
C ALA A 46 -4.55 -2.11 -8.86
N LEU A 47 -5.73 -1.51 -8.72
CA LEU A 47 -5.97 -0.10 -8.97
C LEU A 47 -6.12 0.60 -7.62
N THR A 48 -5.19 1.50 -7.33
CA THR A 48 -5.09 2.19 -6.03
C THR A 48 -4.64 3.64 -6.20
N LEU A 49 -4.57 4.36 -5.08
CA LEU A 49 -4.15 5.76 -5.03
C LEU A 49 -2.65 5.86 -4.78
N LEU A 50 -1.98 6.77 -5.50
CA LEU A 50 -0.62 7.18 -5.16
C LEU A 50 -0.69 8.35 -4.16
N TYR A 51 -0.55 8.05 -2.88
CA TYR A 51 -0.52 9.08 -1.85
C TYR A 51 0.85 9.76 -1.77
N ARG A 52 0.84 11.09 -1.80
CA ARG A 52 2.05 11.93 -1.63
C ARG A 52 2.76 11.69 -0.28
N TYR A 53 2.00 11.31 0.74
CA TYR A 53 2.48 10.96 2.07
C TYR A 53 1.81 9.66 2.51
N GLY A 54 2.48 8.89 3.37
CA GLY A 54 1.89 7.72 4.00
C GLY A 54 0.90 8.04 5.11
N TYR A 55 0.50 7.02 5.88
CA TYR A 55 -0.59 7.13 6.85
C TYR A 55 -0.32 8.16 7.96
N VAL A 56 0.68 7.92 8.80
CA VAL A 56 1.09 8.87 9.85
C VAL A 56 2.49 8.52 10.35
N SER A 57 3.33 9.55 10.52
CA SER A 57 4.55 9.45 11.31
C SER A 57 4.33 10.12 12.67
N TRP A 58 5.04 9.66 13.70
CA TRP A 58 4.88 10.18 15.06
C TRP A 58 6.16 10.88 15.52
N GLY A 59 6.01 12.12 15.99
CA GLY A 59 6.98 12.75 16.89
C GLY A 59 6.49 12.71 18.33
N PHE A 60 7.34 13.07 19.27
CA PHE A 60 6.99 13.21 20.68
C PHE A 60 7.42 14.60 21.17
N ASP A 61 6.60 15.24 22.00
CA ASP A 61 7.00 16.49 22.66
C ASP A 61 7.79 16.25 23.96
N GLU A 62 8.21 17.33 24.62
CA GLU A 62 9.00 17.27 25.86
C GLU A 62 8.30 16.49 26.99
N GLY A 63 6.96 16.43 26.97
CA GLY A 63 6.15 15.65 27.90
C GLY A 63 5.93 14.20 27.47
N GLY A 64 6.50 13.77 26.34
CA GLY A 64 6.33 12.42 25.79
C GLY A 64 4.97 12.20 25.11
N ASN A 65 4.21 13.25 24.82
CA ASN A 65 2.92 13.09 24.13
C ASN A 65 3.15 12.91 22.62
N PRO A 66 2.48 11.94 21.98
CA PRO A 66 2.62 11.72 20.54
C PRO A 66 1.99 12.87 19.76
N ARG A 67 2.69 13.34 18.73
CA ARG A 67 2.22 14.34 17.77
C ARG A 67 2.25 13.76 16.35
N PRO A 68 1.10 13.68 15.67
CA PRO A 68 1.05 13.14 14.31
C PRO A 68 1.70 14.11 13.32
N LYS A 69 2.38 13.57 12.33
CA LYS A 69 3.00 14.28 11.22
C LYS A 69 2.75 13.50 9.92
N PRO A 70 2.77 14.17 8.75
CA PRO A 70 2.80 13.46 7.47
C PRO A 70 3.95 12.45 7.43
N GLN A 71 3.71 11.27 6.88
CA GLN A 71 4.76 10.28 6.69
C GLN A 71 5.38 10.49 5.31
N GLU A 72 6.61 10.97 5.26
CA GLU A 72 7.35 11.12 4.00
C GLU A 72 7.57 9.75 3.34
N GLN A 73 7.38 9.68 2.03
CA GLN A 73 7.66 8.46 1.27
C GLN A 73 9.17 8.26 1.09
N PRO A 74 9.65 7.01 1.00
CA PRO A 74 11.02 6.73 0.56
C PRO A 74 11.26 7.32 -0.84
N GLU A 75 12.44 7.87 -1.09
CA GLU A 75 12.76 8.46 -2.40
C GLU A 75 12.65 7.44 -3.54
N GLU A 76 13.04 6.19 -3.28
CA GLU A 76 12.89 5.07 -4.22
C GLU A 76 11.44 4.73 -4.57
N PHE A 77 10.47 5.10 -3.72
CA PHE A 77 9.06 4.88 -3.99
C PHE A 77 8.47 5.89 -4.97
N LEU A 78 9.06 7.09 -5.05
CA LEU A 78 8.55 8.20 -5.85
C LEU A 78 9.24 8.34 -7.22
N ARG A 79 10.27 7.53 -7.50
CA ARG A 79 11.08 7.60 -8.73
C ARG A 79 10.63 6.63 -9.81
#